data_AF-A0A0M4SNJ5-F1
#
_entry.id   AF-A0A0M4SNJ5-F1
#
_cell.length_a   1.000
_cell.length_b   1.000
_cell.length_c   1.000
_cell.angle_alpha   90.00
_cell.angle_beta   90.00
_cell.angle_gamma   90.00
#
_symmetry.space_group_name_H-M   'P 1'
#
loop_
_entity.id
_entity.type
_entity.pdbx_description
1 polymer ?
#
loop_
_entity_poly.entity_id
_entity_poly.type
_entity_poly.pdbx_seq_one_letter_code
_entity_poly.pdbx_strand_id
1 'polypeptide(L)' 'MQNLRLYSTISKSLIPETHTKKLAVLIEWCKIIHGCIEAGQIEDAKIFLEQAIQEAEMPSRE' A
#
# COMPACT_ATOMS: atom_id res chain seq x y z
N MET A 1 -12.78 -8.24 -28.09
CA MET A 1 -12.22 -7.82 -26.80
C MET A 1 -13.25 -8.13 -25.73
N GLN A 2 -13.08 -9.23 -24.99
CA GLN A 2 -14.07 -9.72 -24.02
C GLN A 2 -13.57 -9.47 -22.59
N ASN A 3 -14.50 -8.97 -21.77
CA ASN A 3 -14.37 -8.54 -20.38
C ASN A 3 -13.77 -9.63 -19.46
N LEU A 4 -12.61 -9.35 -18.83
CA LEU A 4 -12.23 -10.05 -17.60
C LEU A 4 -12.91 -9.36 -16.41
N ARG A 5 -14.13 -9.78 -16.09
CA ARG A 5 -14.70 -9.57 -14.75
C ARG A 5 -14.10 -10.61 -13.81
N LEU A 6 -12.94 -10.29 -13.24
CA LEU A 6 -12.42 -11.01 -12.08
C LEU A 6 -13.16 -10.53 -10.82
N TYR A 7 -14.43 -10.93 -10.67
CA TYR A 7 -15.03 -11.01 -9.35
C TYR A 7 -14.54 -12.32 -8.72
N SER A 8 -13.30 -12.32 -8.23
CA SER A 8 -12.93 -13.34 -7.25
C SER A 8 -13.65 -12.96 -5.97
N THR A 9 -14.61 -13.79 -5.60
CA THR A 9 -15.22 -13.84 -4.28
C THR A 9 -14.10 -14.16 -3.29
N ILE A 10 -13.33 -13.15 -2.89
CA ILE A 10 -12.39 -13.27 -1.78
C ILE A 10 -13.28 -13.50 -0.58
N SER A 11 -13.30 -14.76 -0.14
CA SER A 11 -13.83 -15.21 1.13
C SER A 11 -13.63 -14.10 2.16
N LYS A 12 -14.69 -13.74 2.89
CA LYS A 12 -14.63 -12.92 4.11
C LYS A 12 -13.81 -13.70 5.15
N SER A 13 -12.53 -13.87 4.87
CA SER A 13 -11.52 -14.34 5.79
C SER A 13 -11.46 -13.27 6.87
N LEU A 14 -11.46 -13.71 8.13
CA LEU A 14 -11.26 -12.89 9.31
C LEU A 14 -9.88 -12.22 9.25
N ILE A 15 -9.70 -11.28 8.35
CA ILE A 15 -8.58 -10.35 8.39
C ILE A 15 -8.98 -9.37 9.49
N PRO A 16 -8.27 -9.34 10.63
CA PRO A 16 -8.57 -8.37 11.67
C PRO A 16 -8.54 -6.98 11.04
N GLU A 17 -9.48 -6.10 11.40
CA GLU A 17 -9.59 -4.75 10.81
C GLU A 17 -8.23 -4.00 10.79
N THR A 18 -7.37 -4.33 11.74
CA THR A 18 -6.01 -3.81 11.90
C THR A 18 -5.09 -4.20 10.74
N HIS A 19 -5.17 -5.43 10.24
CA HIS A 19 -4.44 -5.87 9.05
C HIS A 19 -4.98 -5.23 7.76
N THR A 20 -6.30 -5.00 7.66
CA THR A 20 -6.86 -4.27 6.51
C THR A 20 -6.42 -2.80 6.50
N LYS A 21 -6.31 -2.17 7.67
CA LYS A 21 -5.80 -0.80 7.81
C LYS A 21 -4.33 -0.69 7.44
N LYS A 22 -3.47 -1.60 7.92
CA LYS A 22 -2.04 -1.64 7.55
C LYS A 22 -1.85 -1.81 6.04
N LEU A 23 -2.62 -2.70 5.42
CA LEU A 23 -2.58 -2.89 3.96
C LEU A 23 -3.04 -1.63 3.21
N ALA A 24 -4.08 -0.95 3.67
CA ALA A 24 -4.56 0.29 3.06
C ALA A 24 -3.48 1.39 3.10
N VAL A 25 -2.80 1.56 4.25
CA VAL A 25 -1.71 2.53 4.41
C VAL A 25 -0.54 2.22 3.48
N LEU A 26 -0.14 0.94 3.36
CA LEU A 26 0.91 0.53 2.42
C LEU A 26 0.54 0.83 0.96
N ILE A 27 -0.71 0.62 0.58
CA ILE A 27 -1.20 0.94 -0.77
C ILE A 27 -1.13 2.45 -1.03
N GLU A 28 -1.45 3.29 -0.04
CA GLU A 28 -1.30 4.74 -0.19
C GLU A 28 0.15 5.16 -0.36
N TRP A 29 1.07 4.59 0.44
CA TRP A 29 2.50 4.81 0.27
C TRP A 29 2.98 4.46 -1.15
N CYS A 30 2.58 3.31 -1.69
CA CYS A 30 2.93 2.92 -3.06
C CYS A 30 2.43 3.93 -4.11
N LYS A 31 1.23 4.49 -3.94
CA LYS A 31 0.70 5.50 -4.88
C LYS A 31 1.49 6.80 -4.82
N ILE A 32 1.86 7.26 -3.63
CA ILE A 32 2.68 8.47 -3.45
C ILE A 32 4.03 8.30 -4.13
N ILE A 33 4.71 7.19 -3.85
CA ILE A 33 6.03 6.87 -4.42
C ILE A 33 5.95 6.79 -5.94
N HIS A 34 4.91 6.13 -6.49
CA HIS A 34 4.69 6.07 -7.93
C HIS A 34 4.53 7.46 -8.55
N GLY A 35 3.73 8.34 -7.92
CA GLY A 35 3.55 9.72 -8.38
C GLY A 35 4.86 10.51 -8.41
N CYS A 36 5.72 10.33 -7.39
CA CYS A 36 7.05 10.95 -7.38
C CYS A 36 7.94 10.43 -8.53
N ILE A 37 7.90 9.12 -8.80
CA ILE A 37 8.66 8.52 -9.92
C ILE A 37 8.18 9.08 -11.27
N GLU A 38 6.87 9.14 -11.49
CA GLU A 38 6.29 9.68 -12.73
C GLU A 38 6.61 11.17 -12.92
N ALA A 39 6.72 11.93 -11.83
CA ALA A 39 7.12 13.34 -11.86
C ALA A 39 8.65 13.56 -11.99
N GLY A 40 9.45 12.49 -12.00
CA GLY A 40 10.92 12.58 -12.00
C GLY A 40 11.52 13.02 -10.66
N GLN A 41 10.73 13.05 -9.59
CA GLN A 41 11.12 13.43 -8.23
C GLN A 41 11.72 12.21 -7.49
N ILE A 42 12.87 11.75 -7.96
CA ILE A 42 13.48 10.51 -7.47
C ILE A 42 13.93 10.60 -6.00
N GLU A 43 14.43 11.76 -5.56
CA GLU A 43 14.85 11.94 -4.16
C GLU A 43 13.66 11.92 -3.20
N ASP A 44 12.54 12.56 -3.56
CA ASP A 44 11.32 12.50 -2.77
C ASP A 44 10.75 11.07 -2.71
N ALA A 45 10.80 10.34 -3.84
CA ALA A 45 10.39 8.94 -3.88
C ALA A 45 11.19 8.05 -2.91
N LYS A 46 12.51 8.30 -2.78
CA LYS A 46 13.36 7.58 -1.82
C LYS A 46 12.96 7.89 -0.38
N ILE A 47 12.78 9.17 -0.05
CA ILE A 47 12.38 9.61 1.30
C ILE A 47 11.06 8.95 1.70
N PHE A 48 10.06 8.96 0.81
CA PHE A 48 8.76 8.36 1.10
C PHE A 48 8.83 6.84 1.20
N LEU A 49 9.69 6.18 0.41
CA LEU A 49 9.91 4.74 0.53
C LEU A 49 10.54 4.37 1.87
N GLU A 50 11.56 5.11 2.32
CA GLU A 50 12.21 4.90 3.61
C GLU A 50 11.21 5.08 4.76
N GLN A 51 10.37 6.13 4.70
CA GLN A 51 9.31 6.36 5.68
C GLN A 51 8.29 5.21 5.70
N ALA A 52 7.84 4.75 4.53
CA ALA A 52 6.88 3.66 4.41
C ALA A 52 7.41 2.35 5.04
N ILE A 53 8.71 2.07 4.87
CA ILE A 53 9.38 0.91 5.48
C ILE A 53 9.43 1.07 7.00
N GLN A 54 9.83 2.23 7.51
CA GLN A 54 9.87 2.48 8.96
C GLN A 54 8.49 2.31 9.61
N GLU A 55 7.43 2.81 8.96
CA GLU A 55 6.06 2.64 9.45
C GLU A 55 5.57 1.19 9.41
N ALA A 56 5.99 0.42 8.40
CA ALA A 56 5.65 -1.00 8.29
C ALA A 56 6.36 -1.85 9.35
N GLU A 57 7.58 -1.48 9.73
CA GLU A 57 8.40 -2.17 10.72
C GLU A 57 8.04 -1.81 12.16
N MET A 58 7.40 -0.65 12.40
CA MET A 58 6.97 -0.28 13.73
C MET A 58 5.95 -1.31 14.28
N PRO A 59 6.23 -1.95 15.44
CA PRO A 59 5.27 -2.85 16.05
C PRO A 59 4.00 -2.06 16.36
N SER A 60 2.84 -2.59 15.94
CA SER A 60 1.56 -1.99 16.29
C SER A 60 1.48 -1.90 17.81
N ARG A 61 1.51 -0.68 18.34
CA ARG A 61 1.16 -0.38 19.74
C ARG A 61 -0.37 -0.49 19.85
N GLU A 62 -0.88 -1.70 19.72
CA GLU A 62 -2.26 -2.06 20.05
C GLU A 62 -2.26 -2.91 21.31
#